data_AF-A0AA43D3V6-F1
#
_entry.id   AF-A0AA43D3V6-F1
#
_cell.length_a   1.000
_cell.length_b   1.000
_cell.length_c   1.000
_cell.angle_alpha   90.00
_cell.angle_beta   90.00
_cell.angle_gamma   90.00
#
_symmetry.space_group_name_H-M   'P 1'
#
loop_
_entity.id
_entity.type
_entity.pdbx_description
1 polymer ?
#
loop_
_entity_poly.entity_id
_entity_poly.type
_entity_poly.pdbx_seq_one_letter_code
_entity_poly.pdbx_strand_id
1 'polypeptide(L)'
;MDPRLKKRIYVFYFAGVLNLVLGFYVLFFGGDLAASTRNVMMFFFFGFAAVDFWFPQQLKKKYAEQLAEFQRQQREQVADTVENKSAENKG
;
A
#
# COMPACT_ATOMS: atom_id res chain seq x y z
N MET A 1 -7.69 5.77 -8.45
CA MET A 1 -6.43 5.18 -7.95
C MET A 1 -5.67 4.64 -9.15
N ASP A 2 -4.41 5.03 -9.31
CA ASP A 2 -3.56 4.59 -10.42
C ASP A 2 -3.61 3.04 -10.57
N PRO A 3 -3.89 2.50 -11.77
CA PRO A 3 -3.89 1.06 -12.04
C PRO A 3 -2.61 0.34 -11.58
N ARG A 4 -1.46 1.00 -11.67
CA ARG A 4 -0.16 0.47 -11.24
C ARG A 4 -0.09 0.31 -9.72
N LEU A 5 -0.58 1.31 -8.98
CA LEU A 5 -0.64 1.24 -7.53
C LEU A 5 -1.62 0.15 -7.08
N LYS A 6 -2.78 0.05 -7.73
CA LYS A 6 -3.75 -1.02 -7.47
C LYS A 6 -3.12 -2.40 -7.68
N LYS A 7 -2.41 -2.61 -8.79
CA LYS A 7 -1.70 -3.87 -9.07
C LYS A 7 -0.67 -4.20 -7.99
N ARG A 8 0.15 -3.23 -7.57
CA ARG A 8 1.14 -3.42 -6.50
C ARG A 8 0.48 -3.86 -5.19
N ILE A 9 -0.61 -3.19 -4.80
CA ILE A 9 -1.38 -3.56 -3.61
C ILE A 9 -1.91 -5.00 -3.69
N TYR A 10 -2.44 -5.41 -4.84
CA TYR A 10 -2.90 -6.78 -5.03
C TYR A 10 -1.77 -7.81 -4.91
N VAL A 11 -0.57 -7.50 -5.41
CA VAL A 11 0.60 -8.38 -5.28
C VAL A 11 0.99 -8.54 -3.80
N PHE A 12 0.97 -7.46 -3.01
CA PHE A 12 1.23 -7.55 -1.57
C PHE A 12 0.16 -8.39 -0.85
N TYR A 13 -1.12 -8.16 -1.13
CA TYR A 13 -2.19 -9.01 -0.56
C TYR A 13 -2.03 -10.48 -0.94
N PHE A 14 -1.67 -10.77 -2.18
CA PHE A 14 -1.44 -12.12 -2.65
C PHE A 14 -0.23 -12.77 -1.97
N ALA A 15 0.88 -12.05 -1.87
CA ALA A 15 2.07 -12.50 -1.14
C ALA A 15 1.76 -12.77 0.34
N GLY A 16 1.02 -11.87 1.00
CA GLY A 16 0.61 -12.04 2.39
C GLY A 16 -0.28 -13.27 2.61
N VAL A 17 -1.21 -13.55 1.69
CA VAL A 17 -2.04 -14.76 1.73
C VAL A 17 -1.20 -16.01 1.51
N LEU A 18 -0.26 -16.01 0.56
CA LEU A 18 0.65 -17.13 0.35
C LEU A 18 1.50 -17.40 1.60
N ASN A 19 2.06 -16.35 2.20
CA ASN A 19 2.82 -16.44 3.45
C ASN A 19 1.97 -16.98 4.60
N LEU A 20 0.70 -16.59 4.72
CA LEU A 20 -0.24 -17.18 5.68
C LEU A 20 -0.46 -18.69 5.44
N VAL A 21 -0.69 -19.08 4.19
CA VAL A 21 -0.91 -20.49 3.83
C VAL A 21 0.33 -21.32 4.15
N LEU A 22 1.53 -20.83 3.81
CA LEU A 22 2.81 -21.45 4.15
C LEU A 22 3.03 -21.52 5.67
N GLY A 23 2.72 -20.45 6.40
CA GLY A 23 2.80 -20.40 7.85
C GLY A 23 1.90 -21.43 8.52
N PHE A 24 0.64 -21.54 8.08
CA PHE A 24 -0.28 -22.56 8.55
C PHE A 24 0.15 -23.97 8.14
N TYR A 25 0.65 -24.15 6.91
CA TYR A 25 1.18 -25.43 6.46
C TYR A 25 2.31 -25.91 7.37
N VAL A 26 3.28 -25.05 7.68
CA VAL A 26 4.38 -25.37 8.61
C VAL A 26 3.87 -25.59 10.04
N LEU A 27 2.84 -24.87 10.48
CA LEU A 27 2.25 -25.05 11.80
C LEU A 27 1.61 -26.44 11.97
N PHE A 28 0.86 -26.91 10.97
CA PHE A 28 0.13 -28.18 11.03
C PHE A 28 0.94 -29.40 10.56
N PHE A 29 1.78 -29.24 9.54
CA PHE A 29 2.51 -30.33 8.89
C PHE A 29 4.03 -30.28 9.12
N GLY A 30 4.56 -29.23 9.74
CA GLY A 30 5.99 -29.08 10.03
C GLY A 30 6.47 -29.83 11.28
N GLY A 31 5.76 -30.87 11.72
CA GLY A 31 6.11 -31.65 12.92
C GLY A 31 7.43 -32.40 12.80
N ASP A 32 7.84 -32.74 11.57
CA ASP A 32 9.08 -33.47 11.29
C ASP A 32 10.33 -32.58 11.27
N LEU A 33 10.15 -31.24 11.36
CA LEU A 33 11.26 -30.28 11.44
C LEU A 33 11.72 -30.11 12.88
N ALA A 34 13.02 -29.84 13.06
CA ALA A 34 13.53 -29.38 14.35
C ALA A 34 12.75 -28.15 14.82
N ALA A 35 12.36 -28.15 16.11
CA ALA A 35 11.49 -27.11 16.67
C ALA A 35 12.05 -25.69 16.49
N SER A 36 13.37 -25.52 16.55
CA SER A 36 14.06 -24.26 16.26
C SER A 36 13.81 -23.79 14.83
N THR A 37 14.02 -24.66 13.84
CA THR A 37 13.79 -24.39 12.42
C THR A 37 12.32 -24.09 12.15
N ARG A 38 11.40 -24.86 12.73
CA ARG A 38 9.96 -24.63 12.60
C ARG A 38 9.57 -23.25 13.13
N ASN A 39 10.06 -22.88 14.31
CA ASN A 39 9.75 -21.59 14.93
C ASN A 39 10.28 -20.42 14.10
N VAL A 40 11.52 -20.52 13.59
CA VAL A 40 12.09 -19.50 12.69
C VAL A 40 11.22 -19.37 11.44
N MET A 41 10.90 -20.46 10.75
CA MET A 41 10.05 -20.43 9.55
C MET A 41 8.68 -19.82 9.84
N MET A 42 8.03 -20.17 10.95
CA MET A 42 6.75 -19.57 11.34
C MET A 42 6.89 -18.06 11.58
N PHE A 43 7.91 -17.62 12.31
CA PHE A 43 8.17 -16.19 12.51
C PHE A 43 8.38 -15.46 11.19
N PHE A 44 9.11 -16.06 10.24
CA PHE A 44 9.30 -15.53 8.91
C PHE A 44 7.97 -15.43 8.16
N PHE A 45 7.21 -16.52 8.02
CA PHE A 45 5.96 -16.53 7.26
C PHE A 45 4.89 -15.62 7.85
N PHE A 46 4.64 -15.70 9.16
CA PHE A 46 3.65 -14.84 9.81
C PHE A 46 4.12 -13.38 9.90
N GLY A 47 5.42 -13.14 10.13
CA GLY A 47 6.00 -11.80 10.14
C GLY A 47 5.89 -11.12 8.78
N PHE A 48 6.29 -11.81 7.70
CA PHE A 48 6.14 -11.30 6.34
C PHE A 48 4.68 -11.13 5.95
N ALA A 49 3.78 -12.05 6.31
CA ALA A 49 2.35 -11.87 6.08
C ALA A 49 1.82 -10.59 6.74
N ALA A 50 2.20 -10.31 8.00
CA ALA A 50 1.81 -9.10 8.69
C ALA A 50 2.31 -7.83 7.97
N VAL A 51 3.56 -7.83 7.51
CA VAL A 51 4.14 -6.72 6.74
C VAL A 51 3.43 -6.55 5.39
N ASP A 52 3.18 -7.65 4.68
CA ASP A 52 2.51 -7.69 3.39
C ASP A 52 1.08 -7.13 3.46
N PHE A 53 0.38 -7.28 4.58
CA PHE A 53 -0.94 -6.66 4.79
C PHE A 53 -0.87 -5.22 5.29
N TRP A 54 0.16 -4.87 6.07
CA TRP A 54 0.33 -3.52 6.60
C TRP A 54 0.80 -2.52 5.54
N PHE A 55 1.71 -2.92 4.66
CA PHE A 55 2.27 -2.08 3.60
C PHE A 55 1.22 -1.46 2.65
N PRO A 56 0.24 -2.22 2.12
CA PRO A 56 -0.80 -1.67 1.27
C PRO A 56 -1.75 -0.71 2.01
N GLN A 57 -1.95 -0.85 3.32
CA GLN A 57 -2.72 0.12 4.10
C GLN A 57 -2.00 1.47 4.15
N GLN A 58 -0.68 1.45 4.40
CA GLN A 58 0.14 2.65 4.43
C GLN A 58 0.23 3.32 3.06
N LEU A 59 0.39 2.53 1.98
CA LEU A 59 0.40 3.05 0.60
C LEU A 59 -0.92 3.75 0.24
N LYS A 60 -2.07 3.18 0.62
CA LYS A 60 -3.38 3.83 0.38
C LYS A 60 -3.47 5.18 1.08
N LYS A 61 -3.02 5.25 2.34
CA LYS A 61 -3.05 6.48 3.12
C LYS A 61 -2.17 7.57 2.47
N LYS A 62 -0.92 7.23 2.14
CA LYS A 62 0.02 8.17 1.49
C LYS A 62 -0.47 8.64 0.12
N TYR A 63 -1.10 7.75 -0.65
CA TYR A 63 -1.67 8.12 -1.94
C TYR A 63 -2.87 9.06 -1.81
N ALA A 64 -3.72 8.87 -0.80
CA ALA A 64 -4.84 9.76 -0.53
C ALA A 64 -4.36 11.17 -0.11
N GLU A 65 -3.33 11.24 0.73
CA GLU A 65 -2.67 12.50 1.12
C GLU A 65 -2.14 13.24 -0.12
N GLN A 66 -1.36 12.57 -0.98
CA GLN A 66 -0.84 13.18 -2.21
C GLN A 66 -1.92 13.63 -3.19
N LEU A 67 -2.99 12.84 -3.34
CA LEU A 67 -4.09 13.21 -4.22
C LEU A 67 -4.83 14.46 -3.72
N ALA A 68 -4.99 14.59 -2.40
CA ALA A 68 -5.61 15.76 -1.80
C ALA A 68 -4.76 17.03 -1.98
N GLU A 69 -3.44 16.93 -1.83
CA GLU A 69 -2.51 18.04 -2.08
C GLU A 69 -2.51 18.47 -3.55
N PHE A 70 -2.46 17.51 -4.47
CA PHE A 70 -2.49 17.81 -5.91
C PHE A 70 -3.81 18.49 -6.34
N GLN A 71 -4.95 18.09 -5.76
CA GLN A 71 -6.23 18.75 -6.01
C GLN A 71 -6.29 20.18 -5.44
N ARG A 72 -5.63 20.45 -4.30
CA ARG A 72 -5.54 21.81 -3.73
C ARG A 72 -4.72 22.71 -4.65
N GLN A 73 -3.54 22.26 -5.06
CA GLN A 73 -2.67 22.99 -5.97
C GLN A 73 -3.34 23.30 -7.32
N GLN A 74 -4.12 22.37 -7.87
CA GLN A 74 -4.88 22.66 -9.10
C GLN A 74 -5.95 23.74 -8.89
N ARG A 75 -6.66 23.74 -7.75
CA ARG A 75 -7.68 24.76 -7.49
C ARG A 75 -7.06 26.14 -7.32
N GLU A 76 -5.92 26.23 -6.64
CA GLU A 76 -5.17 27.48 -6.47
C GLU A 76 -4.66 28.02 -7.81
N GLN A 77 -4.05 27.16 -8.65
CA GLN A 77 -3.60 27.56 -9.99
C GLN A 77 -4.75 28.02 -10.89
N VAL A 78 -5.90 27.34 -10.85
CA VAL A 78 -7.08 27.76 -11.63
C VAL A 78 -7.65 29.08 -11.10
N ALA A 79 -7.68 29.29 -9.78
CA ALA A 79 -8.11 30.55 -9.18
C ALA A 79 -7.22 31.73 -9.61
N ASP A 80 -5.89 31.57 -9.51
CA ASP A 80 -4.92 32.59 -9.93
C ASP A 80 -5.03 32.91 -11.43
N THR A 81 -5.30 31.90 -12.27
CA THR A 81 -5.45 32.08 -13.72
C THR A 81 -6.75 32.82 -14.07
N VAL A 82 -7.84 32.56 -13.35
CA VAL A 82 -9.14 33.23 -13.55
C VAL A 82 -9.09 34.66 -13.03
N GLU A 83 -8.40 34.90 -11.92
CA GLU A 83 -8.18 36.25 -11.37
C GLU A 83 -7.33 37.11 -12.32
N ASN A 84 -6.21 36.59 -12.83
CA ASN A 84 -5.37 37.31 -13.80
C ASN A 84 -6.12 37.66 -15.09
N LYS A 85 -6.88 36.71 -15.67
CA LYS A 85 -7.69 36.99 -16.88
C LYS A 85 -8.80 38.02 -16.64
N SER A 86 -9.34 38.08 -15.42
CA SER A 86 -10.37 39.05 -15.05
C SER A 86 -9.82 40.46 -14.82
N ALA A 87 -8.53 40.57 -14.47
CA ALA A 87 -7.81 41.84 -14.36
C ALA A 87 -7.40 42.38 -15.74
N GLU A 88 -6.99 41.51 -16.67
CA GLU A 88 -6.56 41.90 -18.02
C GLU A 88 -7.73 42.41 -18.88
N ASN A 89 -8.94 41.85 -18.74
CA ASN A 89 -10.11 42.24 -19.53
C ASN A 89 -10.82 43.53 -19.03
N LYS A 90 -10.29 44.18 -17.98
CA LYS A 90 -10.82 45.44 -17.42
C LYS A 90 -9.88 46.64 -17.67
N GLY A 91 -8.76 46.42 -18.34
CA GLY A 91 -7.77 47.45 -18.70
C GLY A 91 -8.04 48.09 -20.06
#